data_AF-D7LDF7-F1
#
_entry.id   AF-D7LDF7-F1
#
_cell.length_a   1.000
_cell.length_b   1.000
_cell.length_c   1.000
_cell.angle_alpha   90.00
_cell.angle_beta   90.00
_cell.angle_gamma   90.00
#
_symmetry.space_group_name_H-M   'P 1'
#
loop_
_entity.id
_entity.type
_entity.pdbx_description
1 polymer ?
#
loop_
_entity_poly.entity_id
_entity_poly.type
_entity_poly.pdbx_seq_one_letter_code
_entity_poly.pdbx_strand_id
1 'polypeptide(L)'
;MTSLHATVSLPLRHNPNRKKLTCAATLSPPPWKQSRRVISVSFFLSRLLLLPHDAMAGSLMDKYVKRKKLDPLEAYVPPVILAQLQIQDLEEFLNVEKPEFEACRRQLRSGPASSLRVNIRAVAQYASDDGFSKTATDDVDRCLRALEELDSLFLRASRKDSNATVELMKSQLGTALTALDSLLQTVPAQVLDKGKAMVEVYRSASEQEAGSDDLESSEIKQLQSIL
;
A
#
# COMPACT_ATOMS: atom_id res chain seq x y z
N MET A 1 69.65 27.92 -18.40
CA MET A 1 68.81 29.15 -18.36
C MET A 1 67.46 28.71 -17.80
N THR A 2 67.36 28.65 -16.47
CA THR A 2 66.78 29.64 -15.53
C THR A 2 65.28 29.47 -15.33
N SER A 3 64.98 28.82 -14.20
CA SER A 3 63.78 28.92 -13.35
C SER A 3 63.44 30.38 -13.02
N LEU A 4 62.16 30.68 -12.72
CA LEU A 4 61.77 31.51 -11.57
C LEU A 4 60.28 31.31 -11.19
N HIS A 5 60.10 31.15 -9.88
CA HIS A 5 58.87 31.13 -9.08
C HIS A 5 58.25 32.53 -8.87
N ALA A 6 56.94 32.59 -8.62
CA ALA A 6 56.22 33.51 -7.68
C ALA A 6 54.73 33.06 -7.67
N THR A 7 54.05 32.58 -6.61
CA THR A 7 53.78 33.01 -5.22
C THR A 7 53.21 34.43 -5.06
N VAL A 8 51.89 34.53 -4.90
CA VAL A 8 51.20 35.60 -4.15
C VAL A 8 50.04 34.99 -3.35
N SER A 9 49.91 35.44 -2.10
CA SER A 9 49.15 34.86 -1.00
C SER A 9 47.98 35.77 -0.58
N LEU A 10 46.84 35.16 -0.20
CA LEU A 10 45.87 35.50 0.90
C LEU A 10 45.15 36.90 0.91
N PRO A 11 43.92 37.04 1.46
CA PRO A 11 43.50 36.44 2.74
C PRO A 11 42.11 35.81 2.88
N LEU A 12 42.04 35.00 3.95
CA LEU A 12 40.90 34.64 4.79
C LEU A 12 39.69 35.59 4.73
N ARG A 13 38.50 35.01 4.58
CA ARG A 13 37.43 35.24 5.55
C ARG A 13 36.59 33.99 5.79
N HIS A 14 36.76 33.49 7.00
CA HIS A 14 36.08 32.39 7.64
C HIS A 14 34.76 32.94 8.23
N ASN A 15 33.63 32.27 7.98
CA ASN A 15 32.40 32.51 8.73
C ASN A 15 31.79 31.17 9.20
N PRO A 16 31.92 30.81 10.48
CA PRO A 16 31.40 29.57 11.02
C PRO A 16 30.08 29.80 11.75
N ASN A 17 28.95 29.30 11.21
CA ASN A 17 27.76 29.07 12.01
C ASN A 17 27.68 27.59 12.40
N ARG A 18 28.51 27.23 13.40
CA ARG A 18 28.35 26.03 14.23
C ARG A 18 27.36 26.37 15.35
N LYS A 19 26.25 25.65 15.44
CA LYS A 19 25.57 25.41 16.72
C LYS A 19 25.73 23.92 17.04
N LYS A 20 26.84 23.60 17.71
CA LYS A 20 27.03 22.33 18.41
C LYS A 20 26.49 22.54 19.84
N LEU A 21 25.42 21.84 20.19
CA LEU A 21 25.05 21.61 21.57
C LEU A 21 25.66 20.27 21.98
N THR A 22 26.66 20.35 22.84
CA THR A 22 27.25 19.20 23.55
C THR A 22 27.11 19.53 25.03
N CYS A 23 26.28 18.76 25.73
CA CYS A 23 26.35 18.66 27.18
C CYS A 23 26.79 17.23 27.49
N ALA A 24 28.05 17.08 27.88
CA ALA A 24 28.50 15.91 28.62
C ALA A 24 28.29 16.20 30.10
N ALA A 25 27.54 15.34 30.79
CA ALA A 25 27.57 15.22 32.23
C ALA A 25 27.39 13.74 32.58
N THR A 26 28.51 13.10 32.91
CA THR A 26 28.56 11.94 33.77
C THR A 26 27.97 12.30 35.14
N LEU A 27 27.20 11.38 35.75
CA LEU A 27 27.24 11.03 37.18
C LEU A 27 26.09 10.06 37.54
N SER A 28 26.47 8.99 38.24
CA SER A 28 25.65 7.92 38.82
C SER A 28 24.43 8.38 39.62
N PRO A 29 23.34 7.58 39.72
CA PRO A 29 22.25 7.85 40.66
C PRO A 29 22.71 7.62 42.12
N PRO A 30 22.21 8.39 43.09
CA PRO A 30 22.49 8.18 44.52
C PRO A 30 21.64 7.04 45.11
N PRO A 31 22.15 6.32 46.13
CA PRO A 31 21.45 5.22 46.79
C PRO A 31 20.58 5.76 47.93
N TRP A 32 19.26 5.62 47.83
CA TRP A 32 18.36 5.88 48.96
C TRP A 32 17.99 4.57 49.66
N LYS A 33 18.70 4.31 50.78
CA LYS A 33 18.35 3.28 51.76
C LYS A 33 17.20 3.75 52.66
N GLN A 34 16.25 2.83 52.84
CA GLN A 34 15.16 2.77 53.81
C GLN A 34 15.52 3.19 55.25
N SER A 35 14.53 3.76 55.97
CA SER A 35 14.16 3.23 57.30
C SER A 35 12.76 3.67 57.81
N ARG A 36 11.84 2.69 57.84
CA ARG A 36 10.85 2.30 58.87
C ARG A 36 9.98 3.38 59.55
N ARG A 37 8.64 3.21 59.51
CA ARG A 37 7.82 2.49 60.53
C ARG A 37 6.29 2.61 60.31
N VAL A 38 5.62 1.45 60.23
CA VAL A 38 4.24 1.04 60.70
C VAL A 38 3.01 1.87 60.27
N ILE A 39 1.79 1.35 60.00
CA ILE A 39 1.00 0.25 60.54
C ILE A 39 0.07 -0.33 59.45
N SER A 40 -0.13 -1.66 59.53
CA SER A 40 -1.28 -2.48 59.14
C SER A 40 -2.61 -1.77 58.82
N VAL A 41 -3.28 -2.19 57.74
CA VAL A 41 -4.64 -2.76 57.73
C VAL A 41 -5.09 -2.88 56.27
N SER A 42 -5.37 -4.11 55.83
CA SER A 42 -6.37 -4.51 54.81
C SER A 42 -5.91 -5.66 53.90
N PHE A 43 -5.50 -6.78 54.52
CA PHE A 43 -5.37 -8.08 53.83
C PHE A 43 -6.73 -8.82 53.76
N PHE A 44 -7.81 -8.11 53.44
CA PHE A 44 -9.19 -8.65 53.44
C PHE A 44 -9.95 -8.41 52.13
N LEU A 45 -9.27 -8.28 50.99
CA LEU A 45 -9.91 -8.29 49.67
C LEU A 45 -9.43 -9.42 48.74
N SER A 46 -8.45 -10.23 49.15
CA SER A 46 -7.89 -11.29 48.29
C SER A 46 -8.61 -12.65 48.37
N ARG A 47 -9.83 -12.71 48.94
CA ARG A 47 -10.61 -13.97 49.04
C ARG A 47 -11.92 -13.98 48.23
N LEU A 48 -12.13 -13.02 47.32
CA LEU A 48 -13.31 -13.00 46.44
C LEU A 48 -13.07 -13.47 45.00
N LEU A 49 -11.92 -14.07 44.68
CA LEU A 49 -11.61 -14.54 43.32
C LEU A 49 -11.39 -16.05 43.24
N LEU A 50 -12.31 -16.82 43.81
CA LEU A 50 -12.41 -18.26 43.60
C LEU A 50 -13.82 -18.58 43.07
N LEU A 51 -13.94 -18.48 41.71
CA LEU A 51 -14.78 -19.17 40.68
C LEU A 51 -16.23 -19.65 41.02
N PRO A 52 -17.17 -19.87 40.05
CA PRO A 52 -17.01 -20.13 38.60
C PRO A 52 -18.14 -19.53 37.67
N HIS A 53 -18.11 -19.97 36.40
CA HIS A 53 -19.19 -20.04 35.40
C HIS A 53 -19.43 -18.87 34.42
N ASP A 54 -19.03 -19.15 33.17
CA ASP A 54 -19.77 -18.92 31.92
C ASP A 54 -20.40 -17.54 31.71
N ALA A 55 -19.55 -16.53 31.53
CA ALA A 55 -19.97 -15.29 30.88
C ALA A 55 -19.72 -15.41 29.37
N MET A 56 -20.74 -15.83 28.62
CA MET A 56 -20.94 -15.38 27.24
C MET A 56 -21.18 -13.87 27.24
N ALA A 57 -20.15 -13.10 27.60
CA ALA A 57 -20.19 -11.66 27.60
C ALA A 57 -19.95 -11.17 26.16
N GLY A 58 -21.05 -11.06 25.40
CA GLY A 58 -21.09 -10.08 24.31
C GLY A 58 -20.63 -8.73 24.89
N SER A 59 -19.51 -8.21 24.40
CA SER A 59 -18.82 -7.09 25.03
C SER A 59 -19.77 -5.88 25.16
N LEU A 60 -19.73 -5.16 26.29
CA LEU A 60 -20.54 -3.94 26.50
C LEU A 60 -20.30 -2.85 25.43
N MET A 61 -19.17 -2.96 24.71
CA MET A 61 -18.80 -2.13 23.57
C MET A 61 -19.51 -2.52 22.26
N ASP A 62 -20.02 -3.76 22.15
CA ASP A 62 -20.66 -4.31 20.96
C ASP A 62 -21.98 -3.60 20.61
N LYS A 63 -22.66 -3.05 21.64
CA LYS A 63 -23.90 -2.27 21.47
C LYS A 63 -23.66 -0.82 21.04
N TYR A 64 -22.47 -0.26 21.31
CA TYR A 64 -22.16 1.16 21.07
C TYR A 64 -21.24 1.40 19.87
N VAL A 65 -20.43 0.40 19.49
CA VAL A 65 -19.71 0.41 18.21
C VAL A 65 -20.57 -0.30 17.20
N LYS A 66 -21.50 0.44 16.58
CA LYS A 66 -22.20 -0.03 15.38
C LYS A 66 -21.14 -0.20 14.29
N ARG A 67 -20.51 -1.39 14.22
CA ARG A 67 -19.55 -1.71 13.17
C ARG A 67 -20.26 -1.39 11.86
N LYS A 68 -19.67 -0.50 11.05
CA LYS A 68 -20.11 -0.36 9.67
C LYS A 68 -19.96 -1.74 9.05
N LYS A 69 -21.09 -2.37 8.76
CA LYS A 69 -21.07 -3.62 8.02
C LYS A 69 -20.44 -3.30 6.67
N LEU A 70 -19.55 -4.16 6.22
CA LEU A 70 -19.02 -4.08 4.86
C LEU A 70 -20.19 -4.12 3.87
N ASP A 71 -20.00 -3.48 2.72
CA ASP A 71 -20.90 -3.65 1.59
C ASP A 71 -20.89 -5.13 1.15
N PRO A 72 -21.94 -5.63 0.50
CA PRO A 72 -21.94 -7.02 0.02
C PRO A 72 -20.69 -7.35 -0.79
N LEU A 73 -20.22 -8.61 -0.71
CA LEU A 73 -18.98 -9.07 -1.35
C LEU A 73 -18.95 -8.75 -2.87
N GLU A 74 -20.11 -8.81 -3.51
CA GLU A 74 -20.36 -8.44 -4.90
C GLU A 74 -19.89 -7.01 -5.25
N ALA A 75 -19.86 -6.09 -4.30
CA ALA A 75 -19.40 -4.73 -4.51
C ALA A 75 -17.87 -4.62 -4.63
N TYR A 76 -17.12 -5.55 -4.02
CA TYR A 76 -15.67 -5.49 -3.96
C TYR A 76 -14.98 -6.33 -5.03
N VAL A 77 -15.63 -7.39 -5.53
CA VAL A 77 -15.02 -8.31 -6.51
C VAL A 77 -14.75 -7.66 -7.88
N PRO A 78 -15.69 -6.96 -8.53
CA PRO A 78 -15.43 -6.34 -9.83
C PRO A 78 -14.28 -5.32 -9.81
N PRO A 79 -14.19 -4.40 -8.81
CA PRO A 79 -13.04 -3.50 -8.70
C PRO A 79 -11.69 -4.22 -8.53
N VAL A 80 -11.65 -5.36 -7.85
CA VAL A 80 -10.41 -6.16 -7.70
C VAL A 80 -10.01 -6.76 -9.05
N ILE A 81 -10.97 -7.33 -9.80
CA ILE A 81 -10.71 -7.88 -11.14
C ILE A 81 -10.24 -6.77 -12.10
N LEU A 82 -10.89 -5.61 -12.09
CA LEU A 82 -10.46 -4.46 -12.90
C LEU A 82 -9.04 -4.02 -12.56
N ALA A 83 -8.69 -3.97 -11.27
CA ALA A 83 -7.34 -3.64 -10.84
C ALA A 83 -6.32 -4.72 -11.23
N GLN A 84 -6.70 -6.00 -11.20
CA GLN A 84 -5.85 -7.09 -11.67
C GLN A 84 -5.54 -6.94 -13.16
N LEU A 85 -6.54 -6.65 -14.00
CA LEU A 85 -6.34 -6.37 -15.43
C LEU A 85 -5.44 -5.15 -15.64
N GLN A 86 -5.71 -4.06 -14.92
CA GLN A 86 -4.90 -2.85 -15.00
C GLN A 86 -3.42 -3.09 -14.62
N ILE A 87 -3.18 -3.95 -13.63
CA ILE A 87 -1.84 -4.38 -13.23
C ILE A 87 -1.23 -5.28 -14.31
N GLN A 88 -2.00 -6.19 -14.91
CA GLN A 88 -1.54 -7.06 -15.99
C GLN A 88 -1.07 -6.26 -17.22
N ASP A 89 -1.76 -5.16 -17.56
CA ASP A 89 -1.35 -4.27 -18.66
C ASP A 89 0.06 -3.68 -18.45
N LEU A 90 0.57 -3.62 -17.21
CA LEU A 90 1.96 -3.22 -16.92
C LEU A 90 3.00 -4.18 -17.50
N GLU A 91 2.65 -5.45 -17.65
CA GLU A 91 3.54 -6.42 -18.28
C GLU A 91 3.86 -6.03 -19.72
N GLU A 92 2.85 -5.55 -20.45
CA GLU A 92 3.00 -5.09 -21.83
C GLU A 92 3.94 -3.88 -21.92
N PHE A 93 3.77 -2.90 -21.02
CA PHE A 93 4.66 -1.73 -20.97
C PHE A 93 6.11 -2.10 -20.64
N LEU A 94 6.33 -3.16 -19.86
CA LEU A 94 7.67 -3.65 -19.50
C LEU A 94 8.35 -4.49 -20.59
N ASN A 95 7.60 -4.92 -21.61
CA ASN A 95 8.16 -5.67 -22.75
C ASN A 95 8.77 -4.77 -23.83
N VAL A 96 8.55 -3.44 -23.75
CA VAL A 96 9.11 -2.45 -24.66
C VAL A 96 10.60 -2.22 -24.35
N GLU A 97 11.43 -2.02 -25.38
CA GLU A 97 12.89 -1.80 -25.26
C GLU A 97 13.26 -0.66 -24.29
N LYS A 98 12.41 0.37 -24.23
CA LYS A 98 12.56 1.50 -23.32
C LYS A 98 11.23 1.80 -22.60
N PRO A 99 10.97 1.16 -21.45
CA PRO A 99 9.73 1.36 -20.70
C PRO A 99 9.63 2.78 -20.13
N GLU A 100 8.45 3.38 -20.20
CA GLU A 100 8.16 4.64 -19.50
C GLU A 100 7.79 4.38 -18.04
N PHE A 101 8.82 4.29 -17.18
CA PHE A 101 8.62 3.93 -15.77
C PHE A 101 7.70 4.90 -15.00
N GLU A 102 7.73 6.21 -15.30
CA GLU A 102 6.80 7.17 -14.69
C GLU A 102 5.34 6.95 -15.12
N ALA A 103 5.10 6.48 -16.35
CA ALA A 103 3.76 6.11 -16.82
C ALA A 103 3.25 4.86 -16.10
N CYS A 104 4.09 3.82 -15.98
CA CYS A 104 3.79 2.63 -15.20
C CYS A 104 3.43 2.98 -13.74
N ARG A 105 4.16 3.94 -13.17
CA ARG A 105 3.96 4.42 -11.81
C ARG A 105 2.66 5.21 -11.61
N ARG A 106 2.26 5.98 -12.63
CA ARG A 106 0.96 6.66 -12.65
C ARG A 106 -0.17 5.63 -12.70
N GLN A 107 -0.04 4.61 -13.54
CA GLN A 107 -1.03 3.55 -13.69
C GLN A 107 -1.32 2.84 -12.35
N LEU A 108 -0.29 2.51 -11.55
CA LEU A 108 -0.48 1.93 -10.21
C LEU A 108 -1.20 2.85 -9.20
N ARG A 109 -1.24 4.16 -9.44
CA ARG A 109 -1.82 5.17 -8.53
C ARG A 109 -3.17 5.72 -8.97
N SER A 110 -3.66 5.33 -10.14
CA SER A 110 -4.91 5.81 -10.71
C SER A 110 -5.88 4.66 -10.99
N GLY A 111 -7.14 4.99 -11.26
CA GLY A 111 -8.14 4.02 -11.67
C GLY A 111 -8.42 2.96 -10.59
N PRO A 112 -8.83 1.74 -10.99
CA PRO A 112 -9.10 0.62 -10.09
C PRO A 112 -7.97 0.32 -9.09
N ALA A 113 -6.70 0.34 -9.54
CA ALA A 113 -5.52 0.06 -8.71
C ALA A 113 -5.41 0.99 -7.49
N SER A 114 -5.83 2.25 -7.62
CA SER A 114 -5.79 3.23 -6.52
C SER A 114 -6.64 2.84 -5.31
N SER A 115 -7.72 2.10 -5.55
CA SER A 115 -8.66 1.63 -4.52
C SER A 115 -8.42 0.18 -4.09
N LEU A 116 -7.50 -0.52 -4.76
CA LEU A 116 -7.27 -1.96 -4.61
C LEU A 116 -7.08 -2.38 -3.15
N ARG A 117 -6.25 -1.65 -2.39
CA ARG A 117 -5.96 -1.97 -0.98
C ARG A 117 -7.21 -2.10 -0.12
N VAL A 118 -8.20 -1.24 -0.32
CA VAL A 118 -9.45 -1.28 0.46
C VAL A 118 -10.29 -2.46 0.02
N ASN A 119 -10.42 -2.66 -1.29
CA ASN A 119 -11.24 -3.73 -1.86
C ASN A 119 -10.71 -5.13 -1.50
N ILE A 120 -9.40 -5.39 -1.64
CA ILE A 120 -8.82 -6.71 -1.33
C ILE A 120 -8.88 -7.03 0.17
N ARG A 121 -8.81 -6.01 1.04
CA ARG A 121 -8.99 -6.21 2.48
C ARG A 121 -10.42 -6.57 2.84
N ALA A 122 -11.40 -5.98 2.14
CA ALA A 122 -12.80 -6.36 2.30
C ALA A 122 -13.03 -7.80 1.82
N VAL A 123 -12.50 -8.18 0.66
CA VAL A 123 -12.55 -9.56 0.15
C VAL A 123 -11.91 -10.53 1.16
N ALA A 124 -10.74 -10.21 1.69
CA ALA A 124 -10.07 -11.05 2.69
C ALA A 124 -10.86 -11.18 4.00
N GLN A 125 -11.61 -10.15 4.40
CA GLN A 125 -12.50 -10.24 5.56
C GLN A 125 -13.63 -11.23 5.31
N TYR A 126 -14.28 -11.18 4.15
CA TYR A 126 -15.30 -12.17 3.77
C TYR A 126 -14.72 -13.58 3.71
N ALA A 127 -13.56 -13.75 3.08
CA ALA A 127 -12.86 -15.03 3.04
C ALA A 127 -12.51 -15.56 4.43
N SER A 128 -12.18 -14.66 5.37
CA SER A 128 -11.90 -15.02 6.76
C SER A 128 -13.13 -15.56 7.47
N ASP A 129 -14.30 -14.95 7.24
CA ASP A 129 -15.57 -15.38 7.79
C ASP A 129 -15.99 -16.76 7.23
N ASP A 130 -15.56 -17.10 6.00
CA ASP A 130 -15.75 -18.39 5.34
C ASP A 130 -14.66 -19.45 5.66
N GLY A 131 -13.71 -19.13 6.56
CA GLY A 131 -12.70 -20.07 7.05
C GLY A 131 -11.33 -20.00 6.38
N PHE A 132 -11.11 -19.09 5.44
CA PHE A 132 -9.84 -18.89 4.72
C PHE A 132 -8.93 -17.81 5.34
N SER A 133 -9.11 -17.51 6.63
CA SER A 133 -8.53 -16.34 7.29
C SER A 133 -7.03 -16.14 7.04
N LYS A 134 -6.21 -17.15 7.32
CA LYS A 134 -4.75 -17.05 7.18
C LYS A 134 -4.33 -16.85 5.71
N THR A 135 -4.86 -17.66 4.80
CA THR A 135 -4.51 -17.60 3.38
C THR A 135 -4.88 -16.23 2.80
N ALA A 136 -6.09 -15.76 3.06
CA ALA A 136 -6.56 -14.48 2.55
C ALA A 136 -5.76 -13.29 3.09
N THR A 137 -5.40 -13.30 4.38
CA THR A 137 -4.55 -12.24 4.94
C THR A 137 -3.12 -12.29 4.40
N ASP A 138 -2.54 -13.48 4.24
CA ASP A 138 -1.19 -13.68 3.71
C ASP A 138 -1.11 -13.22 2.24
N ASP A 139 -2.15 -13.51 1.44
CA ASP A 139 -2.25 -13.09 0.04
C ASP A 139 -2.37 -11.57 -0.10
N VAL A 140 -3.20 -10.92 0.73
CA VAL A 140 -3.28 -9.45 0.76
C VAL A 140 -1.94 -8.82 1.10
N ASP A 141 -1.28 -9.33 2.14
CA ASP A 141 0.02 -8.83 2.57
C ASP A 141 1.09 -9.01 1.49
N ARG A 142 1.10 -10.18 0.83
CA ARG A 142 2.02 -10.48 -0.26
C ARG A 142 1.79 -9.58 -1.46
N CYS A 143 0.53 -9.38 -1.84
CA CYS A 143 0.14 -8.48 -2.93
C CYS A 143 0.60 -7.04 -2.67
N LEU A 144 0.24 -6.48 -1.51
CA LEU A 144 0.56 -5.08 -1.19
C LEU A 144 2.07 -4.84 -1.09
N ARG A 145 2.82 -5.76 -0.46
CA ARG A 145 4.28 -5.66 -0.39
C ARG A 145 4.92 -5.70 -1.78
N ALA A 146 4.43 -6.58 -2.66
CA ALA A 146 4.94 -6.68 -4.02
C ALA A 146 4.65 -5.41 -4.84
N LEU A 147 3.45 -4.83 -4.71
CA LEU A 147 3.10 -3.57 -5.38
C LEU A 147 3.88 -2.36 -4.83
N GLU A 148 4.14 -2.32 -3.53
CA GLU A 148 4.99 -1.29 -2.92
C GLU A 148 6.44 -1.38 -3.42
N GLU A 149 6.99 -2.59 -3.51
CA GLU A 149 8.33 -2.81 -4.07
C GLU A 149 8.37 -2.49 -5.57
N LEU A 150 7.33 -2.86 -6.32
CA LEU A 150 7.21 -2.53 -7.74
C LEU A 150 7.19 -1.01 -7.97
N ASP A 151 6.45 -0.25 -7.15
CA ASP A 151 6.45 1.22 -7.21
C ASP A 151 7.83 1.82 -6.92
N SER A 152 8.51 1.27 -5.91
CA SER A 152 9.88 1.67 -5.55
C SER A 152 10.84 1.42 -6.72
N LEU A 153 10.74 0.26 -7.37
CA LEU A 153 11.53 -0.08 -8.56
C LEU A 153 11.26 0.88 -9.71
N PHE A 154 9.99 1.22 -10.00
CA PHE A 154 9.67 2.20 -11.04
C PHE A 154 10.26 3.58 -10.75
N LEU A 155 10.19 4.06 -9.51
CA LEU A 155 10.79 5.33 -9.11
C LEU A 155 12.33 5.32 -9.25
N ARG A 156 12.97 4.21 -8.89
CA ARG A 156 14.42 4.08 -8.98
C ARG A 156 14.88 4.01 -10.43
N ALA A 157 14.16 3.25 -11.24
CA ALA A 157 14.44 3.12 -12.67
C ALA A 157 14.21 4.43 -13.43
N SER A 158 13.18 5.23 -13.07
CA SER A 158 13.00 6.57 -13.66
C SER A 158 14.17 7.51 -13.35
N ARG A 159 14.85 7.30 -12.22
CA ARG A 159 16.09 7.99 -11.81
C ARG A 159 17.37 7.36 -12.37
N LYS A 160 17.26 6.40 -13.28
CA LYS A 160 18.39 5.68 -13.93
C LYS A 160 19.26 4.89 -12.96
N ASP A 161 18.68 4.36 -11.89
CA ASP A 161 19.37 3.41 -10.99
C ASP A 161 19.54 2.05 -11.69
N SER A 162 20.79 1.60 -11.85
CA SER A 162 21.11 0.32 -12.49
C SER A 162 20.67 -0.92 -11.71
N ASN A 163 20.39 -0.78 -10.41
CA ASN A 163 19.91 -1.88 -9.58
C ASN A 163 18.41 -2.14 -9.74
N ALA A 164 17.66 -1.25 -10.39
CA ALA A 164 16.23 -1.42 -10.66
C ALA A 164 16.04 -2.04 -12.05
N THR A 165 16.16 -3.37 -12.13
CA THR A 165 16.06 -4.10 -13.40
C THR A 165 14.60 -4.44 -13.75
N VAL A 166 14.33 -4.56 -15.05
CA VAL A 166 13.00 -4.97 -15.56
C VAL A 166 12.63 -6.37 -15.07
N GLU A 167 13.61 -7.26 -14.88
CA GLU A 167 13.40 -8.61 -14.35
C GLU A 167 12.84 -8.58 -12.92
N LEU A 168 13.37 -7.71 -12.05
CA LEU A 168 12.83 -7.52 -10.70
C LEU A 168 11.41 -6.99 -10.75
N MET A 169 11.11 -6.05 -11.64
CA MET A 169 9.76 -5.50 -11.81
C MET A 169 8.77 -6.59 -12.25
N LYS A 170 9.13 -7.39 -13.25
CA LYS A 170 8.30 -8.52 -13.71
C LYS A 170 8.10 -9.57 -12.61
N SER A 171 9.13 -9.82 -11.80
CA SER A 171 9.04 -10.74 -10.65
C SER A 171 8.05 -10.23 -9.58
N GLN A 172 8.11 -8.94 -9.24
CA GLN A 172 7.15 -8.34 -8.31
C GLN A 172 5.74 -8.30 -8.89
N LEU A 173 5.61 -8.02 -10.19
CA LEU A 173 4.33 -8.05 -10.91
C LEU A 173 3.68 -9.44 -10.84
N GLY A 174 4.42 -10.49 -11.20
CA GLY A 174 3.95 -11.86 -11.12
C GLY A 174 3.60 -12.28 -9.69
N THR A 175 4.36 -11.81 -8.69
CA THR A 175 4.06 -12.05 -7.27
C THR A 175 2.73 -11.39 -6.87
N ALA A 176 2.48 -10.16 -7.30
CA ALA A 176 1.24 -9.45 -7.01
C ALA A 176 0.02 -10.10 -7.68
N LEU A 177 0.13 -10.45 -8.97
CA LEU A 177 -0.94 -11.11 -9.73
C LEU A 177 -1.28 -12.49 -9.16
N THR A 178 -0.26 -13.31 -8.85
CA THR A 178 -0.46 -14.63 -8.24
C THR A 178 -1.18 -14.52 -6.88
N ALA A 179 -0.84 -13.53 -6.07
CA ALA A 179 -1.50 -13.29 -4.79
C ALA A 179 -2.95 -12.84 -4.96
N LEU A 180 -3.24 -12.00 -5.97
CA LEU A 180 -4.61 -11.61 -6.30
C LEU A 180 -5.45 -12.81 -6.79
N ASP A 181 -4.90 -13.67 -7.64
CA ASP A 181 -5.57 -14.89 -8.10
C ASP A 181 -5.90 -15.83 -6.95
N SER A 182 -4.92 -16.07 -6.05
CA SER A 182 -5.12 -16.89 -4.85
C SER A 182 -6.22 -16.31 -3.95
N LEU A 183 -6.23 -14.99 -3.75
CA LEU A 183 -7.28 -14.32 -2.99
C LEU A 183 -8.66 -14.48 -3.67
N LEU A 184 -8.76 -14.28 -4.99
CA LEU A 184 -10.03 -14.41 -5.72
C LEU A 184 -10.57 -15.85 -5.72
N GLN A 185 -9.71 -16.86 -5.60
CA GLN A 185 -10.13 -18.26 -5.45
C GLN A 185 -10.86 -18.53 -4.12
N THR A 186 -10.69 -17.67 -3.11
CA THR A 186 -11.44 -17.77 -1.85
C THR A 186 -12.90 -17.29 -1.97
N VAL A 187 -13.22 -16.56 -3.04
CA VAL A 187 -14.56 -16.03 -3.30
C VAL A 187 -15.47 -17.13 -3.83
N PRO A 188 -16.74 -17.23 -3.38
CA PRO A 188 -17.70 -18.17 -3.96
C PRO A 188 -17.83 -18.02 -5.48
N ALA A 189 -17.80 -19.14 -6.21
CA ALA A 189 -17.78 -19.15 -7.67
C ALA A 189 -18.91 -18.31 -8.31
N GLN A 190 -20.12 -18.36 -7.76
CA GLN A 190 -21.27 -17.58 -8.25
C GLN A 190 -21.03 -16.06 -8.19
N VAL A 191 -20.33 -15.58 -7.16
CA VAL A 191 -20.01 -14.15 -7.00
C VAL A 191 -18.86 -13.78 -7.93
N LEU A 192 -17.86 -14.65 -8.04
CA LEU A 192 -16.73 -14.44 -8.96
C LEU A 192 -17.18 -14.38 -10.42
N ASP A 193 -18.05 -15.29 -10.86
CA ASP A 193 -18.58 -15.34 -12.23
C ASP A 193 -19.41 -14.10 -12.56
N LYS A 194 -20.26 -13.65 -11.62
CA LYS A 194 -20.99 -12.39 -11.76
C LYS A 194 -20.04 -11.20 -11.86
N GLY A 195 -19.00 -11.16 -11.02
CA GLY A 195 -17.98 -10.12 -11.06
C GLY A 195 -17.27 -10.05 -12.41
N LYS A 196 -16.87 -11.20 -12.96
CA LYS A 196 -16.27 -11.30 -14.30
C LYS A 196 -17.22 -10.80 -15.39
N ALA A 197 -18.48 -11.20 -15.35
CA ALA A 197 -19.48 -10.75 -16.31
C ALA A 197 -19.69 -9.22 -16.26
N MET A 198 -19.70 -8.62 -15.06
CA MET A 198 -19.79 -7.16 -14.91
C MET A 198 -18.57 -6.44 -15.47
N VAL A 199 -17.37 -6.97 -15.24
CA VAL A 199 -16.12 -6.40 -15.76
C VAL A 199 -16.10 -6.46 -17.29
N GLU A 200 -16.55 -7.56 -17.88
CA GLU A 200 -16.64 -7.70 -19.34
C GLU A 200 -17.55 -6.62 -19.93
N VAL A 201 -18.75 -6.44 -19.39
CA VAL A 201 -19.67 -5.37 -19.84
C VAL A 201 -19.05 -3.99 -19.70
N TYR A 202 -18.39 -3.70 -18.57
CA TYR A 202 -17.72 -2.41 -18.34
C TYR A 202 -16.63 -2.15 -19.39
N ARG A 203 -15.81 -3.17 -19.70
CA ARG A 203 -14.73 -3.05 -20.68
C ARG A 203 -15.29 -2.86 -22.09
N SER A 204 -16.26 -3.67 -22.50
CA SER A 204 -16.90 -3.54 -23.82
C SER A 204 -17.56 -2.16 -24.02
N ALA A 205 -18.16 -1.59 -22.96
CA ALA A 205 -18.71 -0.24 -23.02
C ALA A 205 -17.63 0.84 -23.17
N SER A 206 -16.53 0.73 -22.43
CA SER A 206 -15.42 1.68 -22.53
C SER A 206 -14.73 1.68 -23.91
N GLU A 207 -14.67 0.53 -24.56
CA GLU A 207 -14.12 0.39 -25.92
C GLU A 207 -15.04 1.03 -26.98
N GLN A 208 -16.36 1.02 -26.76
CA GLN A 208 -17.33 1.68 -27.64
C GLN A 208 -17.31 3.20 -27.49
N GLU A 209 -17.19 3.72 -26.27
CA GLU A 209 -17.01 5.18 -26.01
C GLU A 209 -15.69 5.70 -26.62
N ALA A 210 -14.60 4.96 -26.48
CA ALA A 210 -13.33 5.34 -27.09
C ALA A 210 -13.40 5.36 -28.65
N GLY A 211 -14.27 4.55 -29.24
CA GLY A 211 -14.54 4.55 -30.69
C GLY A 211 -15.48 5.67 -31.16
N SER A 212 -16.37 6.18 -30.29
CA SER A 212 -17.27 7.30 -30.61
C SER A 212 -16.59 8.66 -30.52
N ASP A 213 -15.64 8.83 -29.60
CA ASP A 213 -14.85 10.07 -29.47
C ASP A 213 -14.10 10.43 -30.77
N ASP A 214 -13.64 9.42 -31.51
CA ASP A 214 -12.92 9.62 -32.78
C ASP A 214 -13.86 10.15 -33.89
N LEU A 215 -15.13 9.74 -33.87
CA LEU A 215 -16.19 10.22 -34.76
C LEU A 215 -16.64 11.64 -34.40
N GLU A 216 -16.84 11.94 -33.12
CA GLU A 216 -17.19 13.30 -32.66
C GLU A 216 -16.05 14.29 -32.96
N SER A 217 -14.78 13.88 -32.83
CA SER A 217 -13.64 14.72 -33.19
C SER A 217 -13.60 15.07 -34.69
N SER A 218 -14.09 14.17 -35.55
CA SER A 218 -14.17 14.36 -37.00
C SER A 218 -15.29 15.34 -37.36
N GLU A 219 -16.46 15.21 -36.73
CA GLU A 219 -17.60 16.13 -36.92
C GLU A 219 -17.27 17.55 -36.42
N ILE A 220 -16.62 17.66 -35.25
CA ILE A 220 -16.18 18.96 -34.71
C ILE A 220 -15.17 19.64 -35.65
N LYS A 221 -14.23 18.88 -36.24
CA LYS A 221 -13.29 19.39 -37.25
C LYS A 221 -13.99 19.83 -38.53
N GLN A 222 -15.01 19.09 -38.99
CA GLN A 222 -15.82 19.49 -40.14
C GLN A 222 -16.58 20.79 -39.88
N LEU A 223 -17.19 20.94 -38.70
CA LEU A 223 -17.90 22.16 -38.32
C LEU A 223 -16.96 23.38 -38.21
N GLN A 224 -15.73 23.20 -37.72
CA GLN A 224 -14.71 24.26 -37.71
C GLN A 224 -14.26 24.67 -39.11
N SER A 225 -14.33 23.78 -40.11
CA SER A 225 -13.94 24.11 -41.50
C SER A 225 -14.96 24.94 -42.27
N ILE A 226 -16.18 25.09 -41.72
CA ILE A 226 -17.30 25.83 -42.33
C ILE A 226 -17.40 27.27 -41.79
N LEU A 227 -16.75 27.57 -40.66
CA LEU A 227 -16.64 28.90 -40.05
C LEU A 227 -15.44 29.68 -40.59
#